data_AF-A0A495BK33-F1
#
_entry.id   AF-A0A495BK33-F1
#
_cell.length_a   1.000
_cell.length_b   1.000
_cell.length_c   1.000
_cell.angle_alpha   90.00
_cell.angle_beta   90.00
_cell.angle_gamma   90.00
#
_symmetry.space_group_name_H-M   'P 1'
#
loop_
_entity.id
_entity.type
_entity.pdbx_description
1 polymer ?
#
loop_
_entity_poly.entity_id
_entity_poly.type
_entity_poly.pdbx_seq_one_letter_code
_entity_poly.pdbx_strand_id
1 'polypeptide(L)'
;MRRLYAYTFVRHRLGDLLFLKEQFKHSSIDMSQLYGANPRQDPALYDDILTELMQYKTKVVAQWLEKDEPLAGGAGRKIMELRAHDFKNRTELIAETSRRVNMHSTGHSWCLAQDEGCGGSGIYAKGSCSTCHNGLIDSRFVPVWQEAYRHHKELLTDAEALGPGAMKRVNEDLAKAAKILTDLGIDPEQGDEDAQSTTG
;
A
#
# COMPACT_ATOMS: atom_id res chain seq x y z
N MET A 1 1.51 -19.29 33.92
CA MET A 1 2.61 -20.19 33.49
C MET A 1 2.75 -20.33 31.97
N ARG A 2 1.70 -20.61 31.18
CA ARG A 2 1.80 -20.78 29.71
C ARG A 2 2.37 -19.56 28.96
N ARG A 3 1.89 -18.35 29.26
CA ARG A 3 2.41 -17.10 28.67
C ARG A 3 3.85 -16.80 29.09
N LEU A 4 4.20 -17.04 30.35
CA LEU A 4 5.58 -16.85 30.81
C LEU A 4 6.55 -17.80 30.08
N TYR A 5 6.16 -19.07 29.92
CA TYR A 5 6.93 -20.03 29.13
C TYR A 5 7.03 -19.64 27.66
N ALA A 6 5.92 -19.26 27.03
CA ALA A 6 5.88 -18.82 25.64
C ALA A 6 6.80 -17.59 25.42
N TYR A 7 6.72 -16.61 26.32
CA TYR A 7 7.56 -15.43 26.31
C TYR A 7 9.05 -15.78 26.48
N THR A 8 9.41 -16.61 27.45
CA THR A 8 10.81 -17.00 27.65
C THR A 8 11.33 -17.82 26.48
N PHE A 9 10.51 -18.70 25.91
CA PHE A 9 10.81 -19.49 24.73
C PHE A 9 11.17 -18.59 23.53
N VAL A 10 10.36 -17.57 23.25
CA VAL A 10 10.61 -16.61 22.18
C VAL A 10 11.80 -15.70 22.51
N ARG A 11 11.85 -15.14 23.73
CA ARG A 11 12.91 -14.23 24.19
C ARG A 11 14.31 -14.86 24.12
N HIS A 12 14.42 -16.13 24.47
CA HIS A 12 15.69 -16.87 24.45
C HIS A 12 15.89 -17.70 23.18
N ARG A 13 15.02 -17.55 22.16
CA ARG A 13 15.09 -18.25 20.87
C ARG A 13 15.23 -19.77 21.02
N LEU A 14 14.45 -20.37 21.91
CA LEU A 14 14.48 -21.81 22.19
C LEU A 14 13.84 -22.67 21.07
N GLY A 15 13.33 -22.02 20.02
CA GLY A 15 12.78 -22.62 18.81
C GLY A 15 11.95 -21.61 18.02
N ASP A 16 11.19 -22.08 17.04
CA ASP A 16 10.33 -21.24 16.21
C ASP A 16 8.88 -21.13 16.75
N LEU A 17 8.10 -20.20 16.18
CA LEU A 17 6.70 -19.97 16.56
C LEU A 17 5.76 -21.10 16.12
N LEU A 18 6.14 -21.87 15.09
CA LEU A 18 5.36 -23.01 14.61
C LEU A 18 5.43 -24.16 15.62
N PHE A 19 6.61 -24.43 16.18
CA PHE A 19 6.84 -25.36 17.27
C PHE A 19 6.07 -24.96 18.51
N LEU A 20 6.09 -23.67 18.88
CA LEU A 20 5.30 -23.16 19.99
C LEU A 20 3.79 -23.32 19.76
N LYS A 21 3.31 -23.09 18.53
CA LYS A 21 1.92 -23.33 18.12
C LYS A 21 1.54 -24.80 18.32
N GLU A 22 2.39 -25.73 17.87
CA GLU A 22 2.12 -27.16 17.99
C GLU A 22 2.19 -27.69 19.42
N GLN A 23 3.11 -27.16 20.24
CA GLN A 23 3.23 -27.51 21.66
C GLN A 23 2.00 -27.06 22.46
N PHE A 24 1.51 -25.84 22.19
CA PHE A 24 0.34 -25.32 22.90
C PHE A 24 -1.00 -25.58 22.23
N LYS A 25 -1.00 -26.17 21.03
CA LYS A 25 -2.21 -26.42 20.22
C LYS A 25 -2.99 -25.15 19.95
N HIS A 26 -2.29 -24.07 19.62
CA HIS A 26 -2.94 -22.81 19.21
C HIS A 26 -3.57 -22.94 17.82
N SER A 27 -4.71 -22.29 17.63
CA SER A 27 -5.49 -22.29 16.39
C SER A 27 -4.80 -21.57 15.23
N SER A 28 -3.95 -20.58 15.51
CA SER A 28 -3.19 -19.83 14.51
C SER A 28 -1.78 -19.48 15.01
N ILE A 29 -0.92 -19.04 14.09
CA ILE A 29 0.41 -18.49 14.42
C ILE A 29 0.28 -17.17 15.19
N ASP A 30 -0.71 -16.34 14.88
CA ASP A 30 -0.96 -15.07 15.59
C ASP A 30 -1.24 -15.30 17.07
N MET A 31 -1.99 -16.36 17.40
CA MET A 31 -2.22 -16.76 18.79
C MET A 31 -0.92 -17.16 19.50
N SER A 32 0.01 -17.84 18.81
CA SER A 32 1.34 -18.13 19.36
C SER A 32 2.19 -16.89 19.56
N GLN A 33 2.11 -15.91 18.65
CA GLN A 33 2.79 -14.63 18.80
C GLN A 33 2.27 -13.86 20.02
N LEU A 34 0.96 -13.81 20.23
CA LEU A 34 0.32 -13.20 21.40
C LEU A 34 0.78 -13.83 22.72
N TYR A 35 1.03 -15.14 22.74
CA TYR A 35 1.54 -15.82 23.94
C TYR A 35 3.05 -15.59 24.13
N GLY A 36 3.81 -15.50 23.04
CA GLY A 36 5.24 -15.16 23.04
C GLY A 36 5.52 -13.67 23.25
N ALA A 37 4.49 -12.83 23.21
CA ALA A 37 4.55 -11.40 23.45
C ALA A 37 5.04 -11.09 24.87
N ASN A 38 5.60 -9.90 25.05
CA ASN A 38 6.13 -9.48 26.33
C ASN A 38 4.98 -9.41 27.37
N PRO A 39 5.10 -10.03 28.55
CA PRO A 39 4.07 -9.97 29.59
C PRO A 39 3.76 -8.55 30.09
N ARG A 40 4.67 -7.59 29.81
CA ARG A 40 4.49 -6.16 30.08
C ARG A 40 3.78 -5.40 28.95
N GLN A 41 3.54 -6.02 27.80
CA GLN A 41 2.70 -5.43 26.76
C GLN A 41 1.25 -5.49 27.21
N ASP A 42 0.55 -4.37 27.05
CA ASP A 42 -0.87 -4.27 27.34
C ASP A 42 -1.67 -4.95 26.21
N PRO A 43 -2.40 -6.04 26.47
CA PRO A 43 -3.25 -6.67 25.47
C PRO A 43 -4.33 -5.73 24.93
N ALA A 44 -4.87 -4.83 25.77
CA ALA A 44 -5.90 -3.88 25.36
C ALA A 44 -5.39 -2.90 24.29
N LEU A 45 -4.09 -2.57 24.33
CA LEU A 45 -3.46 -1.75 23.30
C LEU A 45 -3.51 -2.41 21.91
N TYR A 46 -3.45 -3.75 21.82
CA TYR A 46 -3.59 -4.43 20.53
C TYR A 46 -5.01 -4.34 20.01
N ASP A 47 -6.01 -4.46 20.88
CA ASP A 47 -7.42 -4.30 20.50
C ASP A 47 -7.68 -2.86 20.01
N ASP A 48 -7.10 -1.86 20.68
CA ASP A 48 -7.15 -0.46 20.26
C ASP A 48 -6.47 -0.25 18.90
N ILE A 49 -5.25 -0.78 18.71
CA ILE A 49 -4.53 -0.71 17.42
C ILE A 49 -5.33 -1.36 16.29
N LEU A 50 -5.88 -2.55 16.53
CA LEU A 50 -6.68 -3.26 15.52
C LEU A 50 -7.98 -2.51 15.20
N THR A 51 -8.60 -1.90 16.21
CA THR A 51 -9.77 -1.05 16.04
C THR A 51 -9.45 0.17 15.19
N GLU A 52 -8.37 0.88 15.50
CA GLU A 52 -7.91 2.04 14.72
C GLU A 52 -7.52 1.66 13.29
N LEU A 53 -6.83 0.54 13.10
CA LEU A 53 -6.52 0.01 11.77
C LEU A 53 -7.78 -0.27 10.95
N MET A 54 -8.79 -0.89 11.56
CA MET A 54 -10.07 -1.18 10.90
C MET A 54 -10.84 0.11 10.56
N GLN A 55 -10.86 1.08 11.46
CA GLN A 55 -11.47 2.38 11.22
C GLN A 55 -10.75 3.13 10.09
N TYR A 56 -9.42 3.14 10.09
CA TYR A 56 -8.61 3.75 9.05
C TYR A 56 -8.87 3.09 7.68
N LYS A 57 -8.83 1.75 7.63
CA LYS A 57 -9.15 0.98 6.42
C LYS A 57 -10.55 1.31 5.89
N THR A 58 -11.53 1.40 6.77
CA THR A 58 -12.90 1.76 6.41
C THR A 58 -12.98 3.17 5.81
N LYS A 59 -12.28 4.15 6.39
CA LYS A 59 -12.20 5.51 5.84
C LYS A 59 -11.55 5.54 4.45
N VAL A 60 -10.48 4.78 4.25
CA VAL A 60 -9.79 4.69 2.96
C VAL A 60 -10.72 4.09 1.89
N VAL A 61 -11.36 2.95 2.18
CA VAL A 61 -12.31 2.30 1.26
C VAL A 61 -13.53 3.18 1.00
N ALA A 62 -14.05 3.88 2.01
CA ALA A 62 -15.15 4.82 1.84
C ALA A 62 -14.79 5.95 0.86
N GLN A 63 -13.60 6.54 1.01
CA GLN A 63 -13.10 7.54 0.07
C GLN A 63 -12.99 6.99 -1.35
N TRP A 64 -12.47 5.77 -1.53
CA TRP A 64 -12.42 5.14 -2.85
C TRP A 64 -13.80 4.89 -3.47
N LEU A 65 -14.88 4.94 -2.71
CA LEU A 65 -16.25 4.78 -3.22
C LEU A 65 -16.95 6.13 -3.42
N GLU A 66 -16.31 7.26 -3.08
CA GLU A 66 -16.82 8.59 -3.41
C GLU A 66 -16.81 8.81 -4.92
N LYS A 67 -17.85 9.45 -5.45
CA LYS A 67 -18.09 9.58 -6.88
C LYS A 67 -16.90 10.24 -7.60
N ASP A 68 -16.40 11.31 -6.99
CA ASP A 68 -15.41 12.20 -7.60
C ASP A 68 -13.96 11.91 -7.13
N GLU A 69 -13.72 10.86 -6.33
CA GLU A 69 -12.36 10.48 -5.93
C GLU A 69 -11.61 9.87 -7.13
N PRO A 70 -10.57 10.51 -7.67
CA PRO A 70 -9.83 9.94 -8.78
C PRO A 70 -8.98 8.75 -8.29
N LEU A 71 -8.98 7.64 -9.04
CA LEU A 71 -8.18 6.46 -8.73
C LEU A 71 -7.38 6.04 -9.96
N ALA A 72 -6.11 5.71 -9.75
CA ALA A 72 -5.24 5.13 -10.75
C ALA A 72 -4.93 3.65 -10.44
N GLY A 73 -4.28 2.97 -11.39
CA GLY A 73 -3.97 1.54 -11.32
C GLY A 73 -5.08 0.63 -11.83
N GLY A 74 -4.80 -0.68 -11.92
CA GLY A 74 -5.74 -1.68 -12.44
C GLY A 74 -6.96 -1.88 -11.56
N ALA A 75 -6.75 -1.94 -10.23
CA ALA A 75 -7.85 -2.09 -9.28
C ALA A 75 -8.64 -0.78 -9.10
N GLY A 76 -7.97 0.38 -9.18
CA GLY A 76 -8.63 1.70 -9.11
C GLY A 76 -9.70 1.86 -10.18
N ARG A 77 -9.37 1.53 -11.44
CA ARG A 77 -10.33 1.58 -12.56
C ARG A 77 -11.56 0.69 -12.33
N LYS A 78 -11.35 -0.54 -11.84
CA LYS A 78 -12.46 -1.45 -11.50
C LYS A 78 -13.36 -0.90 -10.40
N ILE A 79 -12.78 -0.27 -9.38
CA ILE A 79 -13.57 0.35 -8.31
C ILE A 79 -14.37 1.52 -8.87
N MET A 80 -13.78 2.36 -9.74
CA MET A 80 -14.52 3.44 -10.39
C MET A 80 -15.67 2.93 -11.27
N GLU A 81 -15.48 1.82 -12.00
CA GLU A 81 -16.57 1.14 -12.72
C GLU A 81 -17.67 0.65 -11.77
N LEU A 82 -17.29 0.06 -10.63
CA LEU A 82 -18.24 -0.39 -9.61
C LEU A 82 -19.09 0.75 -9.04
N ARG A 83 -18.53 1.97 -8.89
CA ARG A 83 -19.28 3.15 -8.40
C ARG A 83 -20.46 3.53 -9.29
N ALA A 84 -20.45 3.16 -10.57
CA ALA A 84 -21.54 3.45 -11.49
C ALA A 84 -22.81 2.62 -11.21
N HIS A 85 -22.69 1.55 -10.42
CA HIS A 85 -23.83 0.74 -10.01
C HIS A 85 -24.55 1.34 -8.80
N ASP A 86 -25.88 1.38 -8.84
CA ASP A 86 -26.70 1.83 -7.73
C ASP A 86 -26.78 0.75 -6.64
N PHE A 87 -26.28 1.06 -5.44
CA PHE A 87 -26.28 0.15 -4.31
C PHE A 87 -27.34 0.60 -3.29
N LYS A 88 -28.28 -0.31 -2.98
CA LYS A 88 -29.38 -0.05 -2.05
C LYS A 88 -28.95 0.39 -0.64
N ASN A 89 -27.76 -0.02 -0.18
CA ASN A 89 -27.22 0.36 1.14
C ASN A 89 -25.69 0.55 1.08
N ARG A 90 -25.26 1.79 0.80
CA ARG A 90 -23.85 2.15 0.60
C ARG A 90 -22.98 1.89 1.84
N THR A 91 -23.52 2.10 3.04
CA THR A 91 -22.80 1.86 4.30
C THR A 91 -22.49 0.38 4.52
N GLU A 92 -23.44 -0.49 4.17
CA GLU A 92 -23.29 -1.94 4.31
C GLU A 92 -22.32 -2.50 3.26
N LEU A 93 -22.33 -1.96 2.04
CA LEU A 93 -21.30 -2.25 1.03
C LEU A 93 -19.91 -1.86 1.52
N ILE A 94 -19.73 -0.64 2.01
CA ILE A 94 -18.43 -0.16 2.53
C ILE A 94 -17.92 -1.09 3.63
N ALA A 95 -18.78 -1.45 4.59
CA ALA A 95 -18.40 -2.30 5.71
C ALA A 95 -18.04 -3.73 5.27
N GLU A 96 -18.78 -4.31 4.31
CA GLU A 96 -18.52 -5.66 3.84
C GLU A 96 -17.30 -5.73 2.92
N THR A 97 -17.13 -4.74 2.03
CA THR A 97 -15.95 -4.60 1.19
C THR A 97 -14.71 -4.35 2.04
N SER A 98 -14.77 -3.49 3.07
CA SER A 98 -13.63 -3.22 3.94
C SER A 98 -13.22 -4.44 4.76
N ARG A 99 -14.15 -5.33 5.16
CA ARG A 99 -13.80 -6.61 5.78
C ARG A 99 -13.14 -7.59 4.81
N ARG A 100 -13.66 -7.71 3.59
CA ARG A 100 -13.24 -8.75 2.62
C ARG A 100 -12.01 -8.39 1.80
N VAL A 101 -11.77 -7.11 1.56
CA VAL A 101 -10.61 -6.66 0.76
C VAL A 101 -9.36 -6.75 1.63
N ASN A 102 -8.46 -7.67 1.32
CA ASN A 102 -7.09 -7.59 1.81
C ASN A 102 -6.40 -6.46 1.07
N MET A 103 -5.87 -5.48 1.81
CA MET A 103 -5.13 -4.36 1.25
C MET A 103 -3.90 -4.08 2.08
N HIS A 104 -2.80 -3.74 1.41
CA HIS A 104 -1.56 -3.33 2.06
C HIS A 104 -0.95 -2.13 1.34
N SER A 105 -0.41 -1.18 2.10
CA SER A 105 0.31 -0.04 1.52
C SER A 105 1.71 -0.45 1.11
N THR A 106 2.10 -0.14 -0.12
CA THR A 106 3.46 -0.36 -0.65
C THR A 106 4.33 0.91 -0.58
N GLY A 107 3.82 1.96 0.05
CA GLY A 107 4.43 3.29 0.10
C GLY A 107 4.20 4.14 -1.16
N HIS A 108 3.69 3.56 -2.24
CA HIS A 108 3.37 4.26 -3.50
C HIS A 108 2.05 3.81 -4.14
N SER A 109 1.41 2.78 -3.57
CA SER A 109 0.11 2.27 -3.99
C SER A 109 -0.49 1.37 -2.90
N TRP A 110 -1.77 1.10 -2.99
CA TRP A 110 -2.45 0.01 -2.31
C TRP A 110 -2.38 -1.26 -3.15
N CYS A 111 -1.91 -2.36 -2.55
CA CYS A 111 -1.92 -3.69 -3.16
C CYS A 111 -3.12 -4.48 -2.65
N LEU A 112 -3.95 -4.97 -3.57
CA LEU A 112 -5.11 -5.81 -3.27
C LEU A 112 -4.89 -7.31 -3.58
N ALA A 113 -3.65 -7.71 -3.86
CA ALA A 113 -3.32 -9.11 -4.10
C ALA A 113 -3.47 -9.93 -2.81
N GLN A 114 -4.02 -11.14 -2.91
CA GLN A 114 -4.10 -12.09 -1.80
C GLN A 114 -2.95 -13.09 -1.93
N ASP A 115 -1.90 -12.89 -1.13
CA ASP A 115 -0.71 -13.71 -0.86
C ASP A 115 0.13 -14.26 -2.04
N GLU A 116 -0.40 -14.41 -3.25
CA GLU A 116 0.31 -14.82 -4.46
C GLU A 116 0.12 -13.80 -5.60
N GLY A 117 1.18 -13.61 -6.41
CA GLY A 117 1.13 -12.78 -7.61
C GLY A 117 1.68 -11.34 -7.48
N CYS A 118 2.23 -10.95 -6.33
CA CYS A 118 2.98 -9.70 -6.21
C CYS A 118 4.45 -9.91 -6.59
N GLY A 119 4.85 -9.45 -7.78
CA GLY A 119 6.25 -9.38 -8.21
C GLY A 119 6.97 -8.09 -7.78
N GLY A 120 6.32 -7.22 -6.99
CA GLY A 120 6.86 -5.93 -6.58
C GLY A 120 7.65 -6.02 -5.27
N SER A 121 8.95 -5.74 -5.31
CA SER A 121 9.86 -5.69 -4.16
C SER A 121 9.63 -4.45 -3.26
N GLY A 122 8.40 -4.21 -2.83
CA GLY A 122 8.05 -3.07 -1.97
C GLY A 122 8.37 -1.71 -2.61
N ILE A 123 8.93 -0.79 -1.82
CA ILE A 123 9.18 0.61 -2.21
C ILE A 123 10.08 0.78 -3.44
N TYR A 124 10.90 -0.23 -3.78
CA TYR A 124 11.87 -0.17 -4.87
C TYR A 124 11.28 -0.55 -6.24
N ALA A 125 10.06 -1.08 -6.28
CA ALA A 125 9.41 -1.53 -7.50
C ALA A 125 8.28 -0.58 -7.96
N LYS A 126 8.44 0.74 -7.78
CA LYS A 126 7.38 1.74 -8.09
C LYS A 126 6.75 1.55 -9.47
N GLY A 127 7.58 1.31 -10.49
CA GLY A 127 7.12 1.18 -11.87
C GLY A 127 6.18 0.01 -12.14
N SER A 128 6.20 -1.08 -11.35
CA SER A 128 5.36 -2.26 -11.61
C SER A 128 3.92 -2.08 -11.15
N CYS A 129 3.67 -1.23 -10.15
CA CYS A 129 2.33 -1.00 -9.62
C CYS A 129 1.47 -0.09 -10.51
N SER A 130 2.09 0.67 -11.41
CA SER A 130 1.40 1.58 -12.35
C SER A 130 0.42 0.86 -13.29
N THR A 131 0.78 -0.36 -13.72
CA THR A 131 -0.02 -1.19 -14.64
C THR A 131 -0.50 -2.49 -14.00
N CYS A 132 -0.20 -2.70 -12.71
CA CYS A 132 -0.58 -3.89 -11.98
C CYS A 132 -2.11 -4.01 -11.89
N HIS A 133 -2.62 -5.21 -12.14
CA HIS A 133 -4.04 -5.53 -12.01
C HIS A 133 -4.58 -5.30 -10.59
N ASN A 134 -3.75 -5.59 -9.58
CA ASN A 134 -4.10 -5.51 -8.17
C ASN A 134 -3.71 -4.17 -7.52
N GLY A 135 -3.06 -3.27 -8.28
CA GLY A 135 -2.61 -1.98 -7.79
C GLY A 135 -3.73 -0.93 -7.84
N LEU A 136 -3.91 -0.20 -6.75
CA LEU A 136 -4.77 0.96 -6.65
C LEU A 136 -3.97 2.13 -6.10
N ILE A 137 -4.07 3.29 -6.75
CA ILE A 137 -3.38 4.50 -6.33
C ILE A 137 -4.47 5.56 -6.14
N ASP A 138 -4.57 6.09 -4.93
CA ASP A 138 -5.49 7.19 -4.59
C ASP A 138 -4.72 8.49 -4.39
N SER A 139 -5.46 9.56 -4.10
CA SER A 139 -4.92 10.90 -3.87
C SER A 139 -3.81 10.97 -2.81
N ARG A 140 -3.76 10.04 -1.85
CA ARG A 140 -2.74 10.01 -0.79
C ARG A 140 -1.32 9.81 -1.32
N PHE A 141 -1.18 9.17 -2.48
CA PHE A 141 0.13 8.90 -3.07
C PHE A 141 0.56 9.94 -4.10
N VAL A 142 -0.23 10.99 -4.35
CA VAL A 142 0.13 12.06 -5.30
C VAL A 142 1.53 12.63 -5.02
N PRO A 143 1.91 13.00 -3.77
CA PRO A 143 3.25 13.51 -3.51
C PRO A 143 4.36 12.53 -3.87
N VAL A 144 4.13 11.22 -3.68
CA VAL A 144 5.11 10.17 -4.00
C VAL A 144 5.33 10.07 -5.51
N TRP A 145 4.28 10.24 -6.30
CA TRP A 145 4.33 10.16 -7.76
C TRP A 145 4.84 11.45 -8.40
N GLN A 146 4.55 12.61 -7.81
CA GLN A 146 5.17 13.89 -8.21
C GLN A 146 6.70 13.84 -8.02
N GLU A 147 7.15 13.40 -6.84
CA GLU A 147 8.58 13.25 -6.58
C GLU A 147 9.22 12.18 -7.47
N ALA A 148 8.51 11.08 -7.77
CA ALA A 148 9.01 10.10 -8.73
C ALA A 148 9.16 10.71 -10.13
N TYR A 149 8.18 11.49 -10.59
CA TYR A 149 8.23 12.17 -11.88
C TYR A 149 9.41 13.15 -11.96
N ARG A 150 9.57 14.02 -10.95
CA ARG A 150 10.69 14.97 -10.84
C ARG A 150 12.05 14.26 -10.89
N HIS A 151 12.26 13.23 -10.07
CA HIS A 151 13.50 12.48 -10.08
C HIS A 151 13.76 11.77 -11.43
N HIS A 152 12.73 11.30 -12.12
CA HIS A 152 12.91 10.71 -13.45
C HIS A 152 13.28 11.76 -14.51
N LYS A 153 12.80 13.01 -14.42
CA LYS A 153 13.26 14.11 -15.29
C LYS A 153 14.74 14.42 -15.06
N GLU A 154 15.17 14.51 -13.81
CA GLU A 154 16.57 14.76 -13.46
C GLU A 154 17.49 13.67 -14.03
N LEU A 155 17.07 12.40 -13.94
CA LEU A 155 17.80 11.26 -14.45
C LEU A 155 17.95 11.21 -15.98
N LEU A 156 17.18 11.99 -16.75
CA LEU A 156 17.32 12.02 -18.21
C LEU A 156 18.74 12.45 -18.62
N THR A 157 19.31 13.43 -17.92
CA THR A 157 20.67 13.94 -18.20
C THR A 157 21.73 12.86 -18.01
N ASP A 158 21.64 12.10 -16.90
CA ASP A 158 22.57 11.00 -16.62
C ASP A 158 22.35 9.82 -17.58
N ALA A 159 21.10 9.56 -17.96
CA ALA A 159 20.73 8.47 -18.86
C ALA A 159 21.29 8.66 -20.27
N GLU A 160 21.43 9.90 -20.75
CA GLU A 160 22.09 10.20 -22.04
C GLU A 160 23.53 9.68 -22.06
N ALA A 161 24.28 9.87 -20.97
CA ALA A 161 25.66 9.40 -20.85
C ALA A 161 25.76 7.87 -20.72
N LEU A 162 24.74 7.22 -20.16
CA LEU A 162 24.69 5.76 -19.96
C LEU A 162 24.19 5.00 -21.21
N GLY A 163 23.69 5.70 -22.22
CA GLY A 163 23.32 5.14 -23.51
C GLY A 163 21.84 4.76 -23.67
N PRO A 164 21.46 4.17 -24.82
CA PRO A 164 20.06 4.05 -25.25
C PRO A 164 19.20 3.17 -24.35
N GLY A 165 19.80 2.18 -23.68
CA GLY A 165 19.08 1.32 -22.72
C GLY A 165 18.64 2.08 -21.47
N ALA A 166 19.51 2.93 -20.93
CA ALA A 166 19.20 3.78 -19.78
C ALA A 166 18.13 4.82 -20.15
N MET A 167 18.29 5.48 -21.31
CA MET A 167 17.29 6.41 -21.84
C MET A 167 15.92 5.78 -21.99
N LYS A 168 15.85 4.58 -22.59
CA LYS A 168 14.59 3.86 -22.74
C LYS A 168 13.93 3.61 -21.39
N ARG A 169 14.70 3.15 -20.40
CA ARG A 169 14.18 2.84 -19.06
C ARG A 169 13.65 4.08 -18.34
N VAL A 170 14.40 5.18 -18.34
CA VAL A 170 13.99 6.43 -17.68
C VAL A 170 12.74 6.99 -18.36
N ASN A 171 12.68 7.00 -19.69
CA ASN A 171 11.49 7.44 -20.42
C ASN A 171 10.25 6.59 -20.12
N GLU A 172 10.40 5.26 -20.03
CA GLU A 172 9.29 4.38 -19.65
C GLU A 172 8.78 4.66 -18.23
N ASP A 173 9.66 4.88 -17.28
CA ASP A 173 9.29 5.15 -15.88
C ASP A 173 8.69 6.57 -15.73
N LEU A 174 9.23 7.56 -16.47
CA LEU A 174 8.68 8.91 -16.58
C LEU A 174 7.25 8.89 -17.15
N ALA A 175 7.03 8.15 -18.23
CA ALA A 175 5.71 8.00 -18.85
C ALA A 175 4.69 7.34 -17.91
N LYS A 176 5.12 6.34 -17.11
CA LYS A 176 4.25 5.70 -16.11
C LYS A 176 3.86 6.68 -15.00
N ALA A 177 4.83 7.46 -14.49
CA ALA A 177 4.57 8.44 -13.45
C ALA A 177 3.64 9.56 -13.95
N ALA A 178 3.89 10.10 -15.15
CA ALA A 178 3.01 11.07 -15.81
C ALA A 178 1.59 10.53 -15.94
N LYS A 179 1.45 9.31 -16.46
CA LYS A 179 0.14 8.68 -16.62
C LYS A 179 -0.62 8.56 -15.30
N ILE A 180 0.05 8.17 -14.21
CA ILE A 180 -0.60 8.08 -12.90
C ILE A 180 -1.06 9.45 -12.41
N LEU A 181 -0.22 10.48 -12.54
CA LEU A 181 -0.58 11.84 -12.14
C LEU A 181 -1.79 12.33 -12.93
N THR A 182 -1.80 12.09 -14.24
CA THR A 182 -2.94 12.43 -15.11
C THR A 182 -4.20 11.62 -14.78
N ASP A 183 -4.09 10.32 -14.53
CA ASP A 183 -5.20 9.46 -14.07
C ASP A 183 -5.78 9.98 -12.73
N LEU A 184 -4.95 10.64 -11.91
CA LEU A 184 -5.33 11.29 -10.65
C LEU A 184 -5.81 12.75 -10.82
N GLY A 185 -5.87 13.26 -12.05
CA GLY A 185 -6.29 14.64 -12.35
C GLY A 185 -5.23 15.71 -12.06
N ILE A 186 -3.97 15.31 -11.91
CA ILE A 186 -2.82 16.20 -11.66
C ILE A 186 -2.04 16.39 -12.97
N ASP A 187 -1.73 17.64 -13.29
CA ASP A 187 -0.79 17.95 -14.36
C ASP A 187 0.64 17.64 -13.87
N PRO A 188 1.37 16.70 -14.49
CA PRO A 188 2.72 16.36 -14.08
C PRO A 188 3.72 17.52 -14.22
N GLU A 189 3.44 18.53 -15.05
CA GLU A 189 4.33 19.68 -15.28
C GLU A 189 4.08 20.85 -14.31
N GLN A 190 2.97 20.87 -13.58
CA GLN A 190 2.62 21.96 -12.65
C GLN A 190 3.64 22.19 -11.52
N GLY A 191 4.36 21.15 -11.10
CA GLY A 191 5.34 21.24 -10.00
C GLY A 191 6.66 21.92 -10.38
N ASP A 192 6.95 22.10 -11.67
CA ASP A 192 8.19 22.75 -12.12
C ASP A 192 8.09 24.28 -12.13
N GLU A 193 6.87 24.84 -12.20
CA GLU A 193 6.66 26.30 -12.23
C GLU A 193 6.94 26.96 -10.88
N ASP A 194 6.54 26.31 -9.77
CA ASP A 194 6.77 26.83 -8.42
C ASP A 194 8.27 26.90 -8.07
N ALA A 195 9.07 25.93 -8.54
CA ALA A 195 10.52 25.90 -8.31
C ALA A 195 11.29 26.99 -9.09
N GLN A 196 10.75 27.45 -10.23
CA GLN A 196 11.35 28.52 -11.04
C GLN A 196 10.94 29.93 -10.58
N SER A 197 9.90 30.06 -9.76
CA SER A 197 9.41 31.35 -9.24
C SER A 197 10.20 31.88 -8.03
N THR A 198 10.98 31.04 -7.36
CA THR A 198 11.78 31.40 -6.17
C THR A 198 13.22 31.84 -6.45
N THR A 199 13.61 31.99 -7.72
CA THR A 199 14.97 32.41 -8.14
C THR A 199 15.02 33.76 -8.87
N GLY A 200 13.97 34.58 -8.75
CA GLY A 200 13.91 35.96 -9.28
C GLY A 200 14.38 37.03 -8.30
#